data_AF-A0A1W1E272-F1
#
_entry.id   AF-A0A1W1E272-F1
#
_cell.length_a   1.000
_cell.length_b   1.000
_cell.length_c   1.000
_cell.angle_alpha   90.00
_cell.angle_beta   90.00
_cell.angle_gamma   90.00
#
_symmetry.space_group_name_H-M   'P 1'
#
loop_
_entity.id
_entity.type
_entity.pdbx_description
1 polymer ?
#
loop_
_entity_poly.entity_id
_entity_poly.type
_entity_poly.pdbx_seq_one_letter_code
_entity_poly.pdbx_strand_id
1 'polypeptide(L)' 'MYFFTNNNQKDNIAKYCFDVSKIILAILVITPIVKDGLENTYLAFEGITLVLFFFFAGYLLDGKEV' A
#
# COMPACT_ATOMS: atom_id res chain seq x y z
N MET A 1 17.29 3.86 19.34
CA MET A 1 16.88 2.64 18.63
C MET A 1 16.85 2.97 17.14
N TYR A 2 17.91 2.65 16.40
CA TYR A 2 17.91 2.84 14.94
C TYR A 2 17.11 1.68 14.33
N PHE A 3 15.87 1.95 13.88
CA PHE A 3 15.01 0.94 13.25
C PHE A 3 15.57 0.42 11.92
N PHE A 4 16.51 1.13 11.31
CA PHE A 4 17.19 0.74 10.08
C PHE A 4 18.69 0.84 10.26
N THR A 5 19.39 -0.23 9.89
CA THR A 5 20.85 -0.31 10.02
C THR A 5 21.56 0.43 8.88
N ASN A 6 20.88 0.65 7.75
CA ASN A 6 21.38 1.36 6.57
C ASN A 6 20.23 2.05 5.81
N ASN A 7 20.50 3.21 5.20
CA ASN A 7 19.58 3.93 4.31
C ASN A 7 19.05 3.04 3.17
N ASN A 8 19.89 2.16 2.61
CA ASN A 8 19.45 1.24 1.55
C ASN A 8 18.32 0.29 2.01
N GLN A 9 18.30 -0.10 3.28
CA GLN A 9 17.23 -0.95 3.82
C GLN A 9 15.94 -0.17 3.96
N LYS A 10 16.03 1.07 4.46
CA LYS A 10 14.88 1.99 4.58
C LYS A 10 14.24 2.25 3.21
N ASP A 11 15.04 2.56 2.19
CA ASP A 11 14.56 2.79 0.82
C ASP A 11 13.90 1.56 0.20
N ASN A 12 14.46 0.37 0.42
CA ASN A 12 13.89 -0.88 -0.09
C ASN A 12 12.54 -1.18 0.57
N ILE A 13 12.40 -0.90 1.87
CA ILE A 13 11.13 -1.11 2.58
C ILE A 13 10.10 -0.06 2.14
N ALA A 14 10.52 1.20 1.91
CA ALA A 14 9.64 2.23 1.34
C ALA A 14 9.08 1.81 -0.02
N LYS A 15 9.95 1.33 -0.93
CA LYS A 15 9.54 0.79 -2.24
C LYS A 15 8.59 -0.40 -2.10
N TYR A 16 8.91 -1.35 -1.22
CA TYR A 16 8.05 -2.49 -0.93
C TYR A 16 6.65 -2.05 -0.49
N CYS A 17 6.55 -1.10 0.44
CA CYS A 17 5.29 -0.54 0.90
C CYS A 17 4.49 0.09 -0.25
N PHE A 18 5.13 0.86 -1.13
CA PHE A 18 4.46 1.40 -2.31
C PHE A 18 3.99 0.32 -3.28
N ASP A 19 4.79 -0.71 -3.54
CA ASP A 19 4.41 -1.79 -4.46
C ASP A 19 3.23 -2.60 -3.92
N VAL A 20 3.23 -2.91 -2.62
CA VAL A 20 2.08 -3.55 -1.95
C VAL A 20 0.83 -2.68 -2.07
N SER A 21 0.92 -1.37 -1.83
CA SER A 21 -0.24 -0.47 -1.94
C SER A 21 -0.84 -0.49 -3.36
N LYS A 22 0.00 -0.52 -4.41
CA LYS A 22 -0.45 -0.58 -5.81
C LYS A 22 -1.09 -1.92 -6.14
N ILE A 23 -0.54 -3.04 -5.66
CA ILE A 23 -1.09 -4.37 -5.89
C ILE A 23 -2.48 -4.49 -5.27
N ILE A 24 -2.65 -4.04 -4.01
CA ILE A 24 -3.95 -4.08 -3.33
C ILE A 24 -4.96 -3.20 -4.08
N LEU A 25 -4.56 -2.00 -4.49
CA LEU A 25 -5.41 -1.10 -5.26
C LEU A 25 -5.83 -1.72 -6.62
N ALA A 26 -4.90 -2.38 -7.32
CA ALA A 26 -5.21 -3.06 -8.57
C ALA A 26 -6.24 -4.17 -8.37
N ILE A 27 -6.10 -4.99 -7.32
CA ILE A 27 -7.08 -6.03 -6.98
C ILE A 27 -8.45 -5.41 -6.68
N LEU A 28 -8.51 -4.31 -5.93
CA LEU A 28 -9.76 -3.63 -5.60
C LEU A 28 -10.48 -3.08 -6.83
N VAL A 29 -9.75 -2.65 -7.86
CA VAL A 29 -10.32 -2.12 -9.09
C VAL A 29 -10.71 -3.25 -10.05
N ILE A 30 -9.85 -4.27 -10.22
CA ILE A 30 -10.08 -5.37 -11.17
C ILE A 30 -11.20 -6.29 -10.69
N THR A 31 -11.27 -6.61 -9.40
CA THR A 31 -12.26 -7.54 -8.85
C THR A 31 -13.70 -7.19 -9.23
N PRO A 32 -14.22 -5.96 -8.98
CA PRO A 32 -15.60 -5.62 -9.33
C PRO A 32 -15.85 -5.58 -10.84
N ILE A 33 -14.82 -5.34 -11.66
CA ILE A 33 -14.92 -5.42 -13.14
C ILE A 33 -15.10 -6.88 -13.58
N VAL A 34 -14.37 -7.80 -12.97
CA VAL A 34 -14.44 -9.24 -13.31
C VAL A 34 -15.69 -9.90 -12.75
N LYS A 35 -16.20 -9.43 -11.61
CA LYS A 35 -17.26 -10.09 -10.85
C LYS A 35 -18.65 -9.44 -10.91
N ASP A 36 -18.90 -8.54 -11.87
CA ASP A 36 -20.17 -7.81 -12.01
C ASP A 36 -20.64 -7.11 -10.71
N GLY A 37 -19.72 -6.40 -10.06
CA GLY A 37 -20.03 -5.52 -8.94
C GLY A 37 -19.26 -5.78 -7.64
N LEU A 38 -19.57 -4.97 -6.63
CA LEU A 38 -19.03 -5.09 -5.27
C LEU A 38 -20.03 -5.85 -4.40
N GLU A 39 -19.97 -7.19 -4.45
CA GLU A 39 -20.82 -8.05 -3.60
C GLU A 39 -20.61 -7.78 -2.11
N ASN A 40 -19.45 -7.22 -1.72
CA ASN A 40 -19.11 -6.89 -0.34
C ASN A 40 -18.42 -5.52 -0.27
N THR A 41 -19.20 -4.44 -0.13
CA THR A 41 -18.70 -3.07 0.06
C THR A 41 -17.76 -2.94 1.27
N TYR A 42 -17.91 -3.79 2.28
CA TYR A 42 -17.00 -3.88 3.41
C TYR A 42 -15.57 -4.28 3.01
N LEU A 43 -15.41 -5.24 2.10
CA LEU A 43 -14.09 -5.65 1.58
C LEU A 43 -13.42 -4.51 0.80
N ALA A 44 -14.21 -3.68 0.11
CA ALA A 44 -13.69 -2.49 -0.56
C ALA A 44 -13.13 -1.48 0.45
N PHE A 45 -13.83 -1.27 1.56
CA PHE A 45 -13.40 -0.36 2.62
C PHE A 45 -12.13 -0.86 3.34
N GLU A 46 -12.05 -2.15 3.67
CA GLU A 46 -10.84 -2.77 4.24
C GLU A 46 -9.65 -2.65 3.28
N GLY A 47 -9.87 -2.93 1.99
CA GLY A 47 -8.83 -2.82 0.99
C GLY A 47 -8.33 -1.38 0.83
N ILE A 48 -9.21 -0.38 0.78
CA ILE A 48 -8.81 1.04 0.72
C ILE A 48 -8.01 1.42 1.97
N THR A 49 -8.43 0.95 3.15
CA THR A 49 -7.72 1.20 4.40
C THR A 49 -6.30 0.60 4.35
N LEU A 50 -6.14 -0.62 3.83
CA LEU A 50 -4.84 -1.25 3.65
C LEU A 50 -3.96 -0.53 2.62
N VAL A 51 -4.54 -0.07 1.51
CA VAL A 51 -3.83 0.76 0.52
C VAL A 51 -3.26 2.00 1.18
N LEU A 52 -4.09 2.73 1.93
CA LEU A 52 -3.66 3.94 2.63
C LEU A 52 -2.59 3.63 3.67
N PHE A 53 -2.76 2.58 4.47
CA PHE A 53 -1.77 2.18 5.46
C PHE A 53 -0.39 1.93 4.84
N PHE A 54 -0.31 1.11 3.79
CA PHE A 54 0.95 0.82 3.12
C PHE A 54 1.50 2.04 2.37
N PHE A 55 0.64 2.85 1.76
CA PHE A 55 1.06 4.08 1.10
C PHE A 55 1.67 5.08 2.09
N PHE A 56 1.02 5.32 3.23
CA PHE A 56 1.54 6.21 4.28
C PHE A 56 2.80 5.64 4.93
N ALA A 57 2.88 4.33 5.17
CA ALA A 57 4.10 3.69 5.64
C ALA A 57 5.25 3.90 4.65
N GLY A 58 5.01 3.68 3.35
CA GLY A 58 5.98 3.94 2.29
C GLY A 58 6.42 5.40 2.24
N TYR A 59 5.47 6.34 2.37
CA TYR A 59 5.74 7.78 2.39
C TYR A 59 6.61 8.21 3.58
N LEU A 60 6.26 7.77 4.79
CA LEU A 60 7.04 8.05 6.01
C LEU A 60 8.45 7.44 5.93
N LEU A 61 8.59 6.28 5.27
CA LEU A 61 9.85 5.59 5.11
C LEU A 61 10.70 6.10 3.95
N ASP A 62 10.15 6.63 2.86
CA ASP A 62 10.96 7.21 1.79
C ASP A 62 11.67 8.47 2.31
N GLY A 63 11.01 9.21 3.21
CA GLY A 63 11.61 10.36 3.90
C GLY A 63 12.15 11.43 2.94
N LYS A 64 11.79 11.36 1.66
CA LYS A 64 12.05 12.39 0.67
C LYS A 64 11.17 13.56 1.05
N GLU A 65 11.84 14.56 1.60
CA GLU A 65 11.34 15.90 1.84
C GLU A 65 10.51 16.36 0.64
N VAL A 66 9.37 16.99 0.94
CA VAL A 66 8.78 17.99 0.04
C VAL A 66 9.79 19.13 -0.09
#